data_AF-A0A4Q4D521-F1
#
_entry.id   AF-A0A4Q4D521-F1
#
_cell.length_a   1.000
_cell.length_b   1.000
_cell.length_c   1.000
_cell.angle_alpha   90.00
_cell.angle_beta   90.00
_cell.angle_gamma   90.00
#
_symmetry.space_group_name_H-M   'P 1'
#
loop_
_entity.id
_entity.type
_entity.pdbx_description
1 polymer ?
#
loop_
_entity_poly.entity_id
_entity_poly.type
_entity_poly.pdbx_seq_one_letter_code
_entity_poly.pdbx_strand_id
1 'polypeptide(L)'
;FGTRNMLLPLKNQQYLEIVEVLDHPAAEKAAFGKAVRERTDAGGGWLGWCISVDDIEEVERRIGRHAVPGNRRRPDGFNLEWVQIGTSGMRADPQLPYVTKWLIDPAEHPSQQAPTDIELVALDIAGSPQRLADWLGESAVNTLEQIEVNWIAPNALPGILSATFATSDGHVTI
;
A
#
# COMPACT_ATOMS: atom_id res chain seq x y z
N PHE A 1 12.11 5.20 7.43
CA PHE A 1 10.94 5.94 7.96
C PHE A 1 10.81 5.95 9.48
N GLY A 2 11.71 5.30 10.25
CA GLY A 2 11.49 5.15 11.70
C GLY A 2 10.40 4.13 12.02
N THR A 3 10.28 3.10 11.19
CA THR A 3 9.27 2.04 11.28
C THR A 3 9.96 0.69 11.13
N ARG A 4 9.30 -0.37 11.60
CA ARG A 4 9.61 -1.77 11.27
C ARG A 4 8.39 -2.42 10.66
N ASN A 5 8.59 -3.49 9.91
CA ASN A 5 7.50 -4.19 9.24
C ASN A 5 7.71 -5.71 9.22
N MET A 6 6.61 -6.42 9.04
CA MET A 6 6.54 -7.82 8.65
C MET A 6 5.77 -7.91 7.34
N LEU A 7 6.15 -8.86 6.49
CA LEU A 7 5.55 -9.08 5.19
C LEU A 7 4.92 -10.45 5.15
N LEU A 8 3.69 -10.52 4.66
CA LEU A 8 3.03 -11.75 4.28
C LEU A 8 2.92 -11.77 2.75
N PRO A 9 3.75 -12.57 2.05
CA PRO A 9 3.60 -12.78 0.61
C PRO A 9 2.22 -13.32 0.25
N LEU A 10 1.66 -12.81 -0.85
CA LEU A 10 0.41 -13.26 -1.45
C LEU A 10 0.68 -13.67 -2.91
N LYS A 11 -0.31 -14.32 -3.53
CA LYS A 11 -0.29 -14.57 -4.98
C LYS A 11 -0.22 -13.27 -5.79
N ASN A 12 0.00 -13.41 -7.09
CA ASN A 12 -0.08 -12.30 -8.06
C ASN A 12 0.93 -11.17 -7.78
N GLN A 13 2.10 -11.53 -7.22
CA GLN A 13 3.16 -10.61 -6.81
C GLN A 13 2.73 -9.58 -5.74
N GLN A 14 1.68 -9.86 -4.97
CA GLN A 14 1.18 -8.97 -3.92
C GLN A 14 1.72 -9.37 -2.54
N TYR A 15 1.54 -8.50 -1.55
CA TYR A 15 1.86 -8.79 -0.16
C TYR A 15 1.03 -7.94 0.79
N LEU A 16 0.78 -8.46 1.98
CA LEU A 16 0.26 -7.69 3.12
C LEU A 16 1.44 -7.20 3.96
N GLU A 17 1.50 -5.90 4.22
CA GLU A 17 2.52 -5.28 5.05
C GLU A 17 1.96 -4.90 6.42
N ILE A 18 2.49 -5.52 7.46
CA ILE A 18 2.19 -5.16 8.85
C ILE A 18 3.29 -4.21 9.30
N VAL A 19 2.94 -2.98 9.64
CA VAL A 19 3.91 -1.93 9.97
C VAL A 19 3.69 -1.43 11.38
N GLU A 20 4.78 -1.17 12.09
CA GLU A 20 4.79 -0.56 13.41
C GLU A 20 5.79 0.59 13.44
N VAL A 21 5.46 1.64 14.18
CA VAL A 21 6.37 2.76 14.40
C VAL A 21 7.43 2.39 15.43
N LEU A 22 8.67 2.80 15.19
CA LEU A 22 9.74 2.73 16.19
C LEU A 22 9.75 4.01 17.02
N ASP A 23 10.21 3.93 18.26
CA ASP A 23 10.57 5.12 19.02
C ASP A 23 11.88 5.72 18.49
N HIS A 24 11.79 6.40 17.34
CA HIS A 24 12.93 6.90 16.59
C HIS A 24 12.62 8.29 16.00
N PRO A 25 13.53 9.28 16.09
CA PRO A 25 13.28 10.66 15.61
C PRO A 25 12.88 10.78 14.13
N ALA A 26 13.24 9.80 13.31
CA ALA A 26 12.82 9.76 11.91
C ALA A 26 11.30 9.55 11.74
N ALA A 27 10.63 8.88 12.67
CA ALA A 27 9.17 8.73 12.66
C ALA A 27 8.46 10.08 12.79
N GLU A 28 9.06 11.01 13.55
CA GLU A 28 8.57 12.39 13.73
C GLU A 28 8.84 13.31 12.54
N LYS A 29 9.60 12.86 11.54
CA LYS A 29 9.98 13.67 10.38
C LYS A 29 9.39 13.15 9.08
N ALA A 30 9.41 11.83 8.88
CA ALA A 30 8.94 11.21 7.65
C ALA A 30 7.41 11.14 7.58
N ALA A 31 6.82 11.47 6.44
CA ALA A 31 5.36 11.44 6.25
C ALA A 31 4.76 10.06 6.57
N PHE A 32 5.37 8.99 6.07
CA PHE A 32 4.94 7.61 6.33
C PHE A 32 5.08 7.23 7.81
N GLY A 33 6.20 7.57 8.46
CA GLY A 33 6.42 7.29 9.89
C GLY A 33 5.38 7.95 10.79
N LYS A 34 5.03 9.20 10.51
CA LYS A 34 3.94 9.91 11.20
C LYS A 34 2.59 9.24 11.03
N ALA A 35 2.26 8.78 9.80
CA ALA A 35 0.99 8.13 9.52
C ALA A 35 0.86 6.80 10.27
N VAL A 36 1.96 6.02 10.33
CA VAL A 36 2.01 4.78 11.12
C VAL A 36 1.83 5.10 12.61
N ARG A 37 2.52 6.10 13.16
CA ARG A 37 2.37 6.50 14.58
C ARG A 37 0.94 6.87 14.93
N GLU A 38 0.34 7.78 14.16
CA GLU A 38 -1.04 8.22 14.39
C GLU A 38 -2.02 7.04 14.34
N ARG A 39 -1.81 6.09 13.42
CA ARG A 39 -2.65 4.89 13.34
C ARG A 39 -2.45 3.95 14.53
N THR A 40 -1.21 3.76 14.97
CA THR A 40 -0.90 3.01 16.20
C THR A 40 -1.58 3.63 17.41
N ASP A 41 -1.47 4.95 17.58
CA ASP A 41 -2.06 5.68 18.71
C ASP A 41 -3.60 5.64 18.68
N ALA A 42 -4.20 5.48 17.50
CA ALA A 42 -5.64 5.28 17.31
C ALA A 42 -6.13 3.83 17.54
N GLY A 43 -5.25 2.92 18.00
CA GLY A 43 -5.60 1.52 18.26
C GLY A 43 -5.29 0.55 17.13
N GLY A 44 -4.60 1.00 16.07
CA GLY A 44 -4.17 0.16 14.95
C GLY A 44 -5.26 -0.09 13.89
N GLY A 45 -5.02 -1.08 13.03
CA GLY A 45 -5.86 -1.43 11.88
C GLY A 45 -5.34 -0.86 10.56
N TRP A 46 -6.15 -0.92 9.51
CA TRP A 46 -5.74 -0.55 8.15
C TRP A 46 -5.21 0.90 8.05
N LEU A 47 -4.02 1.05 7.46
CA LEU A 47 -3.36 2.33 7.27
C LEU A 47 -3.58 2.89 5.86
N GLY A 48 -3.55 2.02 4.85
CA GLY A 48 -3.67 2.38 3.45
C GLY A 48 -3.28 1.21 2.54
N TRP A 49 -3.29 1.47 1.25
CA TRP A 49 -2.99 0.50 0.20
C TRP A 49 -2.02 1.11 -0.83
N CYS A 50 -1.34 0.24 -1.56
CA CYS A 50 -0.30 0.61 -2.50
C CYS A 50 -0.57 -0.02 -3.87
N ILE A 51 -0.29 0.74 -4.92
CA ILE A 51 -0.23 0.21 -6.29
C ILE A 51 1.22 0.26 -6.76
N SER A 52 1.72 -0.87 -7.25
CA SER A 52 3.01 -0.92 -7.94
C SER A 52 2.81 -0.68 -9.43
N VAL A 53 3.66 0.14 -10.03
CA VAL A 53 3.65 0.43 -11.47
C VAL A 53 5.04 0.26 -12.07
N ASP A 54 5.08 -0.09 -13.36
CA ASP A 54 6.33 -0.14 -14.13
C ASP A 54 6.78 1.27 -14.55
N ASP A 55 5.83 2.19 -14.73
CA ASP A 55 6.07 3.60 -15.06
C ASP A 55 5.33 4.52 -14.09
N ILE A 56 6.10 5.36 -13.39
CA ILE A 56 5.60 6.31 -12.40
C ILE A 56 5.41 7.71 -12.99
N GLU A 57 5.97 8.01 -14.17
CA GLU A 57 5.97 9.35 -14.76
C GLU A 57 4.55 9.84 -15.06
N GLU A 58 3.67 8.94 -15.51
CA GLU A 58 2.26 9.26 -15.75
C GLU A 58 1.55 9.71 -14.47
N VAL A 59 1.84 9.04 -13.36
CA VAL A 59 1.27 9.35 -12.04
C VAL A 59 1.84 10.68 -11.53
N GLU A 60 3.15 10.92 -11.69
CA GLU A 60 3.78 12.20 -11.37
C GLU A 60 3.13 13.37 -12.13
N ARG A 61 2.91 13.20 -13.43
CA ARG A 61 2.29 14.20 -14.31
C ARG A 61 0.86 14.55 -13.86
N ARG A 62 0.08 13.55 -13.44
CA ARG A 62 -1.29 13.73 -12.93
C ARG A 62 -1.32 14.41 -11.57
N ILE A 63 -0.44 13.99 -10.67
CA ILE A 63 -0.37 14.54 -9.30
C ILE A 63 0.31 15.93 -9.30
N GLY A 64 1.09 16.25 -10.34
CA GLY A 64 1.83 17.50 -10.44
C GLY A 64 3.01 17.59 -9.47
N ARG A 65 3.57 16.43 -9.08
CA ARG A 65 4.69 16.31 -8.13
C ARG A 65 5.59 15.15 -8.55
N HIS A 66 6.87 15.25 -8.19
CA HIS A 66 7.80 14.13 -8.35
C HIS A 66 7.66 13.12 -7.22
N ALA A 67 7.85 11.85 -7.56
CA ALA A 67 8.05 10.77 -6.63
C ALA A 67 9.35 10.99 -5.84
N VAL A 68 9.39 10.42 -4.65
CA VAL A 68 10.53 10.51 -3.74
C VAL A 68 11.16 9.13 -3.57
N PRO A 69 12.48 9.03 -3.41
CA PRO A 69 13.14 7.75 -3.22
C PRO A 69 12.81 7.15 -1.85
N GLY A 70 12.69 5.83 -1.82
CA GLY A 70 12.57 5.01 -0.62
C GLY A 70 13.59 3.87 -0.64
N ASN A 71 14.04 3.45 0.53
CA ASN A 71 14.87 2.25 0.67
C ASN A 71 14.66 1.54 2.01
N ARG A 72 15.00 0.26 2.03
CA ARG A 72 15.04 -0.58 3.24
C ARG A 72 16.14 -1.63 3.11
N ARG A 73 17.06 -1.67 4.07
CA ARG A 73 18.06 -2.73 4.19
C ARG A 73 17.43 -3.98 4.82
N ARG A 74 17.50 -5.11 4.14
CA ARG A 74 17.09 -6.43 4.66
C ARG A 74 18.14 -6.99 5.64
N PRO A 75 17.78 -7.96 6.50
CA PRO A 75 18.74 -8.61 7.40
C PRO A 75 19.90 -9.33 6.69
N ASP A 76 19.68 -9.82 5.46
CA ASP A 76 20.70 -10.43 4.61
C ASP A 76 21.66 -9.42 3.96
N GLY A 77 21.47 -8.12 4.21
CA GLY A 77 22.29 -7.06 3.66
C GLY A 77 21.83 -6.52 2.30
N PHE A 78 20.79 -7.09 1.67
CA PHE A 78 20.27 -6.57 0.41
C PHE A 78 19.56 -5.23 0.61
N ASN A 79 19.76 -4.28 -0.30
CA ASN A 79 19.09 -2.98 -0.27
C ASN A 79 17.86 -3.00 -1.16
N LEU A 80 16.67 -2.91 -0.59
CA LEU A 80 15.47 -2.65 -1.36
C LEU A 80 15.42 -1.17 -1.71
N GLU A 81 15.14 -0.85 -2.97
CA GLU A 81 15.06 0.51 -3.48
C GLU A 81 13.81 0.70 -4.34
N TRP A 82 13.17 1.85 -4.20
CA TRP A 82 11.98 2.22 -4.95
C TRP A 82 11.84 3.74 -5.02
N VAL A 83 10.91 4.20 -5.86
CA VAL A 83 10.36 5.56 -5.80
C VAL A 83 8.88 5.49 -5.50
N GLN A 84 8.37 6.48 -4.78
CA GLN A 84 6.97 6.52 -4.35
C GLN A 84 6.37 7.92 -4.41
N ILE A 85 5.07 7.98 -4.64
CA ILE A 85 4.29 9.22 -4.65
C ILE A 85 2.94 9.00 -3.97
N GLY A 86 2.40 10.04 -3.33
CA GLY A 86 1.12 9.98 -2.63
C GLY A 86 1.20 9.62 -1.14
N THR A 87 2.37 9.23 -0.61
CA THR A 87 2.51 8.85 0.81
C THR A 87 2.17 9.97 1.81
N SER A 88 2.31 11.24 1.40
CA SER A 88 1.87 12.38 2.22
C SER A 88 0.35 12.56 2.22
N GLY A 89 -0.32 12.10 1.15
CA GLY A 89 -1.76 12.20 0.95
C GLY A 89 -2.56 11.16 1.72
N MET A 90 -1.93 10.07 2.16
CA MET A 90 -2.59 8.98 2.91
C MET A 90 -3.33 9.47 4.16
N ARG A 91 -2.86 10.54 4.81
CA ARG A 91 -3.57 11.17 5.95
C ARG A 91 -4.76 12.04 5.51
N ALA A 92 -4.61 12.73 4.39
CA ALA A 92 -5.59 13.71 3.93
C ALA A 92 -6.76 13.04 3.21
N ASP A 93 -6.52 11.92 2.53
CA ASP A 93 -7.50 11.23 1.71
C ASP A 93 -7.24 9.71 1.72
N PRO A 94 -7.59 8.99 2.82
CA PRO A 94 -7.14 7.61 3.02
C PRO A 94 -7.77 6.57 2.07
N GLN A 95 -8.77 6.97 1.27
CA GLN A 95 -9.28 6.14 0.16
C GLN A 95 -8.27 6.02 -1.00
N LEU A 96 -7.37 6.99 -1.16
CA LEU A 96 -6.40 7.00 -2.25
C LEU A 96 -5.18 6.14 -1.89
N PRO A 97 -4.72 5.29 -2.81
CA PRO A 97 -3.49 4.56 -2.60
C PRO A 97 -2.29 5.50 -2.67
N TYR A 98 -1.14 5.04 -2.23
CA TYR A 98 0.12 5.59 -2.74
C TYR A 98 0.64 4.69 -3.87
N VAL A 99 1.45 5.26 -4.76
CA VAL A 99 2.01 4.53 -5.89
C VAL A 99 3.50 4.35 -5.68
N THR A 100 3.98 3.16 -5.98
CA THR A 100 5.39 2.78 -5.89
C THR A 100 5.87 2.23 -7.23
N LYS A 101 7.13 2.50 -7.56
CA LYS A 101 7.87 1.79 -8.61
C LYS A 101 9.13 1.20 -7.99
N TRP A 102 9.25 -0.11 -8.06
CA TRP A 102 10.42 -0.84 -7.58
C TRP A 102 11.63 -0.61 -8.50
N LEU A 103 12.80 -0.41 -7.89
CA LEU A 103 14.09 -0.20 -8.58
C LEU A 103 15.06 -1.36 -8.28
N ILE A 104 14.51 -2.58 -8.23
CA ILE A 104 15.20 -3.81 -7.86
C ILE A 104 14.89 -4.90 -8.88
N ASP A 105 15.68 -5.98 -8.85
CA ASP A 105 15.34 -7.19 -9.58
C ASP A 105 13.96 -7.73 -9.11
N PRO A 106 13.03 -8.11 -10.01
CA PRO A 106 11.76 -8.70 -9.64
C PRO A 106 11.86 -9.91 -8.70
N ALA A 107 12.94 -10.69 -8.77
CA ALA A 107 13.20 -11.81 -7.86
C ALA A 107 13.43 -11.36 -6.40
N GLU A 108 13.80 -10.11 -6.19
CA GLU A 108 14.06 -9.51 -4.87
C GLU A 108 12.82 -8.80 -4.30
N HIS A 109 11.72 -8.76 -5.07
CA HIS A 109 10.48 -8.11 -4.67
C HIS A 109 9.93 -8.71 -3.34
N PRO A 110 9.34 -7.90 -2.43
CA PRO A 110 8.82 -8.37 -1.14
C PRO A 110 7.92 -9.61 -1.19
N SER A 111 7.13 -9.77 -2.25
CA SER A 111 6.24 -10.93 -2.45
C SER A 111 6.99 -12.23 -2.80
N GLN A 112 8.28 -12.19 -3.10
CA GLN A 112 9.09 -13.38 -3.41
C GLN A 112 9.77 -13.99 -2.18
N GLN A 113 9.59 -13.39 -0.99
CA GLN A 113 10.32 -13.80 0.22
C GLN A 113 9.90 -15.16 0.79
N ALA A 114 8.72 -15.67 0.41
CA ALA A 114 8.25 -17.01 0.76
C ALA A 114 7.18 -17.49 -0.24
N PRO A 115 7.07 -18.80 -0.48
CA PRO A 115 5.95 -19.37 -1.23
C PRO A 115 4.63 -19.15 -0.47
N THR A 116 3.54 -18.98 -1.20
CA THR A 116 2.22 -18.70 -0.63
C THR A 116 1.12 -19.18 -1.57
N ASP A 117 0.08 -19.76 -0.99
CA ASP A 117 -1.17 -20.08 -1.69
C ASP A 117 -2.30 -19.09 -1.35
N ILE A 118 -2.01 -18.06 -0.55
CA ILE A 118 -2.97 -17.05 -0.10
C ILE A 118 -3.13 -15.99 -1.18
N GLU A 119 -4.39 -15.65 -1.50
CA GLU A 119 -4.73 -14.65 -2.52
C GLU A 119 -5.60 -13.55 -1.93
N LEU A 120 -5.27 -12.28 -2.21
CA LEU A 120 -6.18 -11.17 -1.93
C LEU A 120 -7.27 -11.17 -3.00
N VAL A 121 -8.51 -11.39 -2.60
CA VAL A 121 -9.63 -11.52 -3.54
C VAL A 121 -10.59 -10.34 -3.49
N ALA A 122 -10.69 -9.65 -2.35
CA ALA A 122 -11.55 -8.46 -2.24
C ALA A 122 -11.01 -7.41 -1.27
N LEU A 123 -11.34 -6.15 -1.57
CA LEU A 123 -11.14 -4.99 -0.70
C LEU A 123 -12.45 -4.21 -0.59
N ASP A 124 -12.87 -3.95 0.64
CA ASP A 124 -13.96 -3.03 0.92
C ASP A 124 -13.36 -1.67 1.31
N ILE A 125 -13.65 -0.64 0.52
CA ILE A 125 -13.10 0.70 0.70
C ILE A 125 -14.23 1.70 0.91
N ALA A 126 -14.16 2.43 2.02
CA ALA A 126 -14.94 3.66 2.21
C ALA A 126 -14.38 4.75 1.29
N GLY A 127 -15.13 5.16 0.29
CA GLY A 127 -14.67 6.17 -0.66
C GLY A 127 -15.48 6.25 -1.95
N SER A 128 -14.89 6.87 -2.97
CA SER A 128 -15.47 7.10 -4.28
C SER A 128 -14.58 6.51 -5.38
N PRO A 129 -15.11 5.62 -6.24
CA PRO A 129 -14.37 5.12 -7.40
C PRO A 129 -13.98 6.25 -8.36
N GLN A 130 -14.83 7.27 -8.49
CA GLN A 130 -14.53 8.44 -9.32
C GLN A 130 -13.30 9.19 -8.77
N ARG A 131 -13.21 9.33 -7.44
CA ARG A 131 -12.08 10.00 -6.80
C ARG A 131 -10.77 9.28 -7.07
N LEU A 132 -10.78 7.94 -7.10
CA LEU A 132 -9.63 7.13 -7.49
C LEU A 132 -9.28 7.29 -8.98
N ALA A 133 -10.29 7.25 -9.85
CA ALA A 133 -10.10 7.39 -11.29
C ALA A 133 -9.53 8.76 -11.67
N ASP A 134 -10.00 9.84 -11.02
CA ASP A 134 -9.45 11.19 -11.20
C ASP A 134 -7.97 11.25 -10.76
N TRP A 135 -7.57 10.46 -9.76
CA TRP A 135 -6.24 10.46 -9.18
C TRP A 135 -5.22 9.62 -9.98
N LEU A 136 -5.60 8.39 -10.37
CA LEU A 136 -4.72 7.45 -11.08
C LEU A 136 -4.89 7.45 -12.61
N GLY A 137 -6.03 7.92 -13.10
CA GLY A 137 -6.48 7.68 -14.47
C GLY A 137 -7.25 6.36 -14.61
N GLU A 138 -8.20 6.32 -15.55
CA GLU A 138 -9.10 5.19 -15.78
C GLU A 138 -8.36 3.87 -16.11
N SER A 139 -7.24 3.93 -16.82
CA SER A 139 -6.47 2.73 -17.20
C SER A 139 -5.84 2.02 -16.01
N ALA A 140 -5.43 2.76 -14.99
CA ALA A 140 -4.86 2.21 -13.76
C ALA A 140 -5.94 1.60 -12.84
N VAL A 141 -7.19 2.10 -12.92
CA VAL A 141 -8.34 1.50 -12.24
C VAL A 141 -8.68 0.14 -12.84
N ASN A 142 -8.60 0.00 -14.16
CA ASN A 142 -8.82 -1.28 -14.85
C ASN A 142 -7.75 -2.34 -14.49
N THR A 143 -6.56 -1.93 -14.03
CA THR A 143 -5.54 -2.88 -13.58
C THR A 143 -5.90 -3.54 -12.23
N LEU A 144 -6.86 -2.97 -11.49
CA LEU A 144 -7.42 -3.57 -10.28
C LEU A 144 -8.43 -4.70 -10.59
N GLU A 145 -8.73 -5.00 -11.86
CA GLU A 145 -9.71 -6.04 -12.26
C GLU A 145 -9.44 -7.44 -11.67
N GLN A 146 -8.22 -7.70 -11.18
CA GLN A 146 -7.86 -8.96 -10.51
C GLN A 146 -8.33 -9.05 -9.06
N ILE A 147 -8.75 -7.93 -8.44
CA ILE A 147 -9.26 -7.85 -7.07
C ILE A 147 -10.64 -7.22 -7.12
N GLU A 148 -11.62 -7.81 -6.43
CA GLU A 148 -12.92 -7.18 -6.26
C GLU A 148 -12.78 -5.96 -5.33
N VAL A 149 -12.95 -4.74 -5.86
CA VAL A 149 -12.93 -3.51 -5.05
C VAL A 149 -14.35 -2.99 -4.86
N ASN A 150 -14.87 -3.19 -3.65
CA ASN A 150 -16.20 -2.74 -3.25
C ASN A 150 -16.13 -1.35 -2.62
N TRP A 151 -16.72 -0.37 -3.30
CA TRP A 151 -16.86 0.99 -2.79
C TRP A 151 -18.11 1.09 -1.93
N ILE A 152 -17.92 1.07 -0.61
CA ILE A 152 -19.01 1.05 0.36
C ILE A 152 -18.98 2.28 1.27
N ALA A 153 -20.04 2.47 2.07
CA ALA A 153 -20.10 3.48 3.13
C ALA A 153 -19.57 4.89 2.74
N PRO A 154 -20.15 5.56 1.72
CA PRO A 154 -19.62 6.81 1.17
C PRO A 154 -19.59 8.00 2.16
N ASN A 155 -20.26 7.87 3.30
CA ASN A 155 -20.31 8.87 4.37
C ASN A 155 -19.45 8.52 5.59
N ALA A 156 -18.76 7.37 5.58
CA ALA A 156 -17.84 6.99 6.65
C ALA A 156 -16.49 7.70 6.48
N LEU A 157 -15.59 7.54 7.47
CA LEU A 157 -14.20 7.94 7.29
C LEU A 157 -13.59 7.15 6.12
N PRO A 158 -13.05 7.81 5.08
CA PRO A 158 -12.53 7.11 3.91
C PRO A 158 -11.35 6.21 4.27
N GLY A 159 -11.17 5.11 3.53
CA GLY A 159 -10.09 4.14 3.74
C GLY A 159 -10.54 2.68 3.64
N ILE A 160 -9.60 1.75 3.82
CA ILE A 160 -9.89 0.32 3.82
C ILE A 160 -10.69 -0.04 5.07
N LEU A 161 -11.81 -0.71 4.87
CA LEU A 161 -12.66 -1.25 5.92
C LEU A 161 -12.35 -2.72 6.18
N SER A 162 -12.16 -3.49 5.11
CA SER A 162 -11.74 -4.88 5.22
C SER A 162 -11.03 -5.39 3.97
N ALA A 163 -10.25 -6.46 4.15
CA ALA A 163 -9.63 -7.23 3.08
C ALA A 163 -10.00 -8.71 3.22
N THR A 164 -10.41 -9.33 2.11
CA THR A 164 -10.76 -10.76 2.07
C THR A 164 -9.68 -11.54 1.34
N PHE A 165 -9.21 -12.61 1.98
CA PHE A 165 -8.17 -13.49 1.49
C PHE A 165 -8.72 -14.89 1.25
N ALA A 166 -8.43 -15.48 0.09
CA ALA A 166 -8.65 -16.89 -0.17
C ALA A 166 -7.48 -17.72 0.40
N THR A 167 -7.81 -18.78 1.13
CA THR A 167 -6.85 -19.72 1.73
C THR A 167 -7.29 -21.16 1.41
N SER A 168 -6.46 -22.16 1.76
CA SER A 168 -6.83 -23.58 1.62
C SER A 168 -8.07 -23.98 2.41
N ASP A 169 -8.37 -23.26 3.50
CA ASP A 169 -9.46 -23.58 4.43
C ASP A 169 -10.70 -22.71 4.20
N GLY A 170 -10.69 -21.88 3.15
CA GLY A 170 -11.77 -20.96 2.78
C GLY A 170 -11.36 -19.49 2.85
N HIS A 171 -12.36 -18.61 2.80
CA HIS A 171 -12.15 -17.16 2.83
C HIS A 171 -11.99 -16.64 4.27
N VAL A 172 -11.03 -15.74 4.47
CA VAL A 172 -10.80 -15.01 5.71
C VAL A 172 -10.90 -13.52 5.43
N THR A 173 -11.75 -12.81 6.17
CA THR A 173 -11.90 -11.35 6.07
C THR A 173 -11.35 -10.69 7.35
N ILE A 174 -10.50 -9.69 7.17
CA ILE A 174 -9.86 -8.90 8.24
C ILE A 174 -10.24 -7.44 8.10
#